data_AF-R7T3Y4-F1
#
_entry.id   AF-R7T3Y4-F1
#
_cell.length_a   1.000
_cell.length_b   1.000
_cell.length_c   1.000
_cell.angle_alpha   90.00
_cell.angle_beta   90.00
_cell.angle_gamma   90.00
#
_symmetry.space_group_name_H-M   'P 1'
#
loop_
_entity.id
_entity.type
_entity.pdbx_description
1 polymer ?
#
loop_
_entity_poly.entity_id
_entity_poly.type
_entity_poly.pdbx_seq_one_letter_code
_entity_poly.pdbx_strand_id
1 'polypeptide(L)' 'IVFEWLPNVDRIYKLIMEIYLVRECCEFRMEENLLAKLIFLYRNGSMRFQYTKAKID' A
#
# COMPACT_ATOMS: atom_id res chain seq x y z
N ILE A 1 -15.18 -11.32 -2.88
CA ILE A 1 -14.72 -11.61 -1.50
C ILE A 1 -13.22 -11.91 -1.54
N VAL A 2 -12.35 -10.88 -1.51
CA VAL A 2 -10.87 -11.09 -1.45
C VAL A 2 -10.20 -10.09 -0.49
N PHE A 3 -10.98 -9.22 0.17
CA PHE A 3 -10.45 -8.15 1.02
C PHE A 3 -10.53 -8.46 2.54
N GLU A 4 -11.23 -9.53 2.93
CA GLU A 4 -11.50 -9.86 4.34
C GLU A 4 -10.31 -10.51 5.08
N TRP A 5 -9.24 -10.92 4.38
CA TRP A 5 -8.11 -11.65 4.95
C TRP A 5 -6.81 -10.83 4.99
N LEU A 6 -6.88 -9.57 5.43
CA LEU A 6 -5.71 -8.71 5.62
C LEU A 6 -5.30 -8.71 7.10
N PRO A 7 -4.22 -9.42 7.50
CA PRO A 7 -3.83 -9.57 8.90
C PRO A 7 -3.42 -8.26 9.58
N ASN A 8 -2.86 -7.30 8.83
CA ASN A 8 -2.55 -5.97 9.34
C ASN A 8 -2.69 -4.93 8.21
N VAL A 9 -3.67 -4.03 8.36
CA VAL A 9 -4.02 -3.00 7.36
C VAL A 9 -3.19 -1.72 7.55
N ASP A 10 -2.48 -1.55 8.66
CA ASP A 10 -1.73 -0.32 8.99
C ASP A 10 -0.67 0.02 7.93
N ARG A 11 -0.06 -0.99 7.30
CA ARG A 11 0.92 -0.79 6.23
C ARG A 11 0.29 -0.27 4.94
N ILE A 12 -0.95 -0.67 4.65
CA ILE A 12 -1.70 -0.15 3.50
C ILE A 12 -2.14 1.28 3.83
N TYR A 13 -2.63 1.51 5.04
CA TYR A 13 -2.99 2.84 5.52
C TYR A 13 -1.81 3.81 5.44
N LYS A 14 -0.63 3.40 5.91
CA LYS A 14 0.61 4.19 5.82
C LYS A 14 0.97 4.53 4.36
N LEU A 15 0.87 3.55 3.45
CA LEU A 15 1.14 3.79 2.02
C LEU A 15 0.16 4.83 1.43
N ILE A 16 -1.12 4.76 1.81
CA ILE A 16 -2.14 5.73 1.38
C ILE A 16 -1.81 7.13 1.93
N MET A 17 -1.41 7.23 3.20
CA MET A 17 -0.99 8.50 3.82
C MET A 17 0.25 9.09 3.12
N GLU A 18 1.22 8.26 2.75
CA GLU A 18 2.39 8.70 1.98
C GLU A 18 1.99 9.25 0.60
N ILE A 19 1.03 8.62 -0.08
CA ILE A 19 0.48 9.13 -1.35
C ILE A 19 -0.18 10.50 -1.15
N TYR A 20 -0.98 10.67 -0.09
CA TYR A 20 -1.62 11.95 0.22
C TYR A 20 -0.59 13.05 0.51
N LEU A 21 0.44 12.76 1.31
CA LEU A 21 1.50 13.71 1.61
C LEU A 21 2.25 14.16 0.34
N VAL A 22 2.62 13.20 -0.51
CA VAL A 22 3.34 13.51 -1.76
C VAL A 22 2.48 14.32 -2.74
N ARG A 23 1.16 14.09 -2.75
CA ARG A 23 0.20 14.93 -3.49
C ARG A 23 0.19 16.36 -2.99
N GLU A 24 0.18 16.57 -1.68
CA GLU A 24 0.23 17.91 -1.09
C GLU A 24 1.55 18.63 -1.40
N CYS A 25 2.66 17.88 -1.52
CA CYS A 25 3.95 18.41 -1.93
C CYS A 25 4.11 18.61 -3.44
N CYS A 26 3.11 18.27 -4.27
CA CYS A 26 3.18 18.32 -5.74
C CYS A 26 4.33 17.51 -6.35
N GLU A 27 4.81 16.47 -5.66
CA GLU A 27 5.91 15.60 -6.11
C GLU A 27 5.37 14.43 -6.96
N PHE A 28 4.87 14.75 -8.16
CA PHE A 28 4.11 13.83 -9.01
C PHE A 28 4.86 12.54 -9.37
N ARG A 29 6.18 12.59 -9.53
CA ARG A 29 6.95 11.37 -9.86
C ARG A 29 7.04 10.40 -8.68
N MET A 30 7.09 10.91 -7.45
CA MET A 30 6.95 10.05 -6.27
C MET A 30 5.53 9.51 -6.14
N GLU A 31 4.52 10.33 -6.42
CA GLU A 31 3.12 9.94 -6.35
C GLU A 31 2.86 8.73 -7.26
N GLU A 32 3.26 8.82 -8.54
CA GLU A 32 3.12 7.74 -9.52
C GLU A 32 3.77 6.43 -9.06
N ASN A 33 4.96 6.51 -8.46
CA ASN A 33 5.66 5.32 -7.95
C ASN A 33 4.93 4.66 -6.78
N LEU A 34 4.41 5.44 -5.83
CA LEU A 34 3.65 4.93 -4.70
C LEU A 34 2.29 4.36 -5.15
N LEU A 35 1.65 5.01 -6.11
CA LEU A 35 0.37 4.60 -6.67
C LEU A 35 0.51 3.30 -7.49
N ALA A 36 1.59 3.15 -8.27
CA ALA A 36 1.92 1.90 -8.95
C ALA A 36 2.12 0.74 -7.95
N LYS A 37 2.78 1.00 -6.81
CA LYS A 37 2.94 0.02 -5.73
C LYS A 37 1.59 -0.40 -5.13
N LEU A 38 0.68 0.55 -4.91
CA LEU A 38 -0.67 0.27 -4.42
C LEU A 38 -1.46 -0.60 -5.41
N ILE A 39 -1.47 -0.25 -6.70
CA ILE A 39 -2.13 -1.02 -7.76
C ILE A 39 -1.57 -2.44 -7.81
N PHE A 40 -0.25 -2.60 -7.75
CA PHE A 40 0.40 -3.90 -7.78
C PHE A 40 -0.02 -4.78 -6.59
N LEU A 41 -0.09 -4.22 -5.39
CA LEU A 41 -0.57 -4.92 -4.19
C LEU A 41 -2.03 -5.36 -4.33
N TYR A 42 -2.91 -4.51 -4.86
CA TYR A 42 -4.32 -4.88 -5.02
C TYR A 42 -4.57 -5.85 -6.17
N ARG A 43 -3.66 -5.90 -7.16
CA ARG A 43 -3.71 -6.84 -8.29
C ARG A 43 -3.19 -8.24 -7.93
N ASN A 44 -2.24 -8.35 -7.00
CA ASN A 44 -1.63 -9.61 -6.60
C ASN A 44 -1.94 -9.95 -5.13
N GLY A 45 -2.92 -10.83 -4.91
CA GLY A 45 -3.38 -11.24 -3.58
C GLY A 45 -2.29 -11.86 -2.69
N SER A 46 -1.32 -12.59 -3.26
CA SER A 46 -0.21 -13.20 -2.51
C SER A 46 0.79 -12.16 -2.03
N MET A 47 1.14 -11.19 -2.90
CA MET A 47 2.01 -10.07 -2.55
C MET A 47 1.35 -9.19 -1.48
N ARG A 48 0.03 -8.96 -1.62
CA ARG A 48 -0.76 -8.23 -0.64
C ARG A 48 -0.70 -8.88 0.74
N PHE A 49 -0.91 -10.19 0.79
CA PHE A 49 -0.85 -10.94 2.05
C PHE A 49 0.54 -10.83 2.69
N GLN A 50 1.61 -11.01 1.91
CA GLN A 50 2.99 -10.85 2.40
C GLN A 50 3.28 -9.43 2.89
N TYR A 51 2.77 -8.41 2.19
CA TYR A 51 2.94 -7.01 2.56
C TYR A 51 2.25 -6.68 3.89
N THR A 52 1.03 -7.20 4.08
CA THR A 52 0.26 -7.05 5.33
C THR A 52 0.70 -7.98 6.45
N LYS A 53 1.44 -9.05 6.16
CA LYS A 53 2.02 -9.91 7.20
C LYS A 53 3.14 -9.11 7.88
N ALA A 54 2.87 -8.60 9.08
CA ALA A 54 3.89 -7.97 9.90
C ALA A 54 5.07 -8.94 10.10
N LYS A 55 6.31 -8.45 10.05
CA LYS A 55 7.41 -9.16 10.69
C LYS A 55 7.04 -9.12 12.18
N ILE A 56 6.75 -10.28 12.75
CA ILE A 56 6.74 -10.44 14.20
C ILE A 56 8.22 -10.37 14.56
N ASP A 57 8.67 -9.21 15.02
CA ASP A 57 9.90 -9.09 15.81
C ASP A 57 9.59 -9.53 17.24
#